data_AF-A0A973B878-F1
#
_entry.id   AF-A0A973B878-F1
#
_cell.length_a   1.000
_cell.length_b   1.000
_cell.length_c   1.000
_cell.angle_alpha   90.00
_cell.angle_beta   90.00
_cell.angle_gamma   90.00
#
_symmetry.space_group_name_H-M   'P 1'
#
loop_
_entity.id
_entity.type
_entity.pdbx_description
1 polymer ?
#
loop_
_entity_poly.entity_id
_entity_poly.type
_entity_poly.pdbx_seq_one_letter_code
_entity_poly.pdbx_strand_id
1 'polypeptide(L)'
;AGNRPATDFDPKNCTGGNCDRRVRYLKVVTELLIDDLDWMVKQWTSNGEARKTLMAKNTVNAYTAIFTGMGSLSYGELAGERMKLGLLLHDSEEEHDCFADNTHNSHYYNAIGIQNVYLGRYKRIDGSIVIGASLSDLVKTVDNEIDSRLRTALSKTINKFEILVARAETTEAYDQMIAEGNAAGNKTVQSAIDSLLMQTKYIKRAAAALNLKRIQFAGSNSLDSPLDIE
;
A
#
# COMPACT_ATOMS: atom_id res chain seq x y z
N ALA A 1 -4.83 -17.49 -11.01
CA ALA A 1 -5.57 -18.01 -9.82
C ALA A 1 -5.92 -19.51 -9.84
N GLY A 2 -6.08 -20.10 -8.65
CA GLY A 2 -6.42 -21.52 -8.43
C GLY A 2 -7.92 -21.84 -8.59
N ASN A 3 -8.25 -22.88 -9.38
CA ASN A 3 -9.62 -23.34 -9.63
C ASN A 3 -10.10 -24.36 -8.58
N ARG A 4 -10.29 -23.94 -7.32
CA ARG A 4 -10.91 -24.83 -6.32
C ARG A 4 -12.43 -24.84 -6.46
N PRO A 5 -13.07 -26.01 -6.66
CA PRO A 5 -14.52 -26.07 -6.77
C PRO A 5 -15.17 -25.80 -5.41
N ALA A 6 -16.39 -25.25 -5.40
CA ALA A 6 -17.13 -25.01 -4.15
C ALA A 6 -17.36 -26.30 -3.34
N THR A 7 -17.38 -27.46 -4.00
CA THR A 7 -17.46 -28.78 -3.37
C THR A 7 -16.28 -29.12 -2.47
N ASP A 8 -15.14 -28.42 -2.57
CA ASP A 8 -14.03 -28.51 -1.61
C ASP A 8 -14.37 -27.95 -0.23
N PHE A 9 -15.51 -27.27 -0.11
CA PHE A 9 -16.05 -26.69 1.12
C PHE A 9 -17.45 -27.24 1.46
N ASP A 10 -17.89 -28.30 0.77
CA ASP A 10 -19.13 -29.01 1.06
C ASP A 10 -18.82 -30.35 1.76
N PRO A 11 -19.00 -30.45 3.09
CA PRO A 11 -18.82 -31.72 3.81
C PRO A 11 -19.66 -32.88 3.28
N LYS A 12 -20.82 -32.59 2.67
CA LYS A 12 -21.74 -33.64 2.17
C LYS A 12 -21.33 -34.17 0.80
N ASN A 13 -20.66 -33.36 -0.02
CA ASN A 13 -20.30 -33.68 -1.41
C ASN A 13 -18.79 -33.48 -1.65
N CYS A 14 -17.97 -33.83 -0.66
CA CYS A 14 -16.55 -33.46 -0.62
C CYS A 14 -15.73 -34.10 -1.75
N THR A 15 -15.27 -33.30 -2.71
CA THR A 15 -14.50 -33.77 -3.87
C THR A 15 -12.99 -33.83 -3.63
N GLY A 16 -12.44 -32.93 -2.82
CA GLY A 16 -10.98 -32.82 -2.60
C GLY A 16 -10.47 -33.41 -1.29
N GLY A 17 -11.29 -34.13 -0.53
CA GLY A 17 -10.99 -34.60 0.82
C GLY A 17 -10.81 -33.48 1.86
N ASN A 18 -10.83 -33.81 3.15
CA ASN A 18 -10.62 -32.85 4.25
C ASN A 18 -11.56 -31.62 4.28
N CYS A 19 -12.75 -31.67 3.66
CA CYS A 19 -13.64 -30.51 3.55
C CYS A 19 -14.04 -29.92 4.91
N ASP A 20 -14.32 -30.76 5.92
CA ASP A 20 -14.59 -30.30 7.29
C ASP A 20 -13.43 -29.48 7.87
N ARG A 21 -12.19 -29.92 7.63
CA ARG A 21 -10.99 -29.20 8.06
C ARG A 21 -10.84 -27.89 7.32
N ARG A 22 -11.11 -27.83 6.01
CA ARG A 22 -11.05 -26.59 5.23
C ARG A 22 -12.10 -25.57 5.67
N VAL A 23 -13.34 -26.03 5.87
CA VAL A 23 -14.43 -25.18 6.40
C VAL A 23 -14.06 -24.65 7.77
N ARG A 24 -13.55 -25.51 8.67
CA ARG A 24 -13.11 -25.07 10.00
C ARG A 24 -11.98 -24.06 9.92
N TYR A 25 -10.98 -24.31 9.09
CA TYR A 25 -9.86 -23.40 8.91
C TYR A 25 -10.34 -22.03 8.44
N LEU A 26 -11.16 -21.98 7.38
CA LEU A 26 -11.68 -20.73 6.83
C LEU A 26 -12.49 -19.92 7.88
N LYS A 27 -13.31 -20.60 8.69
CA LYS A 27 -14.02 -19.96 9.81
C LYS A 27 -13.05 -19.37 10.84
N VAL A 28 -12.10 -20.17 11.33
CA VAL A 28 -11.15 -19.72 12.36
C VAL A 28 -10.31 -18.53 11.87
N VAL A 29 -9.77 -18.58 10.64
CA VAL A 29 -8.97 -17.46 10.13
C VAL A 29 -9.80 -16.21 9.88
N THR A 30 -11.08 -16.36 9.51
CA THR A 30 -12.00 -15.23 9.32
C THR A 30 -12.43 -14.62 10.65
N GLU A 31 -12.68 -15.44 11.68
CA GLU A 31 -12.93 -14.97 13.04
C GLU A 31 -11.73 -14.18 13.58
N LEU A 32 -10.52 -14.71 13.42
CA LEU A 32 -9.29 -13.99 13.79
C LEU A 32 -9.14 -12.66 13.04
N LEU A 33 -9.41 -12.64 11.73
CA LEU A 33 -9.38 -11.40 10.94
C LEU A 33 -10.38 -10.36 11.45
N ILE A 34 -11.60 -10.79 11.81
CA ILE A 34 -12.62 -9.89 12.37
C ILE A 34 -12.15 -9.34 13.72
N ASP A 35 -11.60 -10.18 14.58
CA ASP A 35 -11.09 -9.78 15.90
C ASP A 35 -9.94 -8.76 15.78
N ASP A 36 -9.00 -9.00 14.86
CA ASP A 36 -7.88 -8.09 14.61
C ASP A 36 -8.35 -6.74 14.04
N LEU A 37 -9.33 -6.75 13.14
CA LEU A 37 -9.91 -5.52 12.58
C LEU A 37 -10.71 -4.73 13.63
N ASP A 38 -11.49 -5.41 14.48
CA ASP A 38 -12.21 -4.77 15.59
C ASP A 38 -11.23 -4.18 16.61
N TRP A 39 -10.14 -4.89 16.92
CA TRP A 39 -9.07 -4.36 17.74
C TRP A 39 -8.44 -3.11 17.12
N MET A 40 -8.13 -3.12 15.82
CA MET A 40 -7.55 -1.98 15.11
C MET A 40 -8.48 -0.77 15.13
N VAL A 41 -9.78 -0.96 14.91
CA VAL A 41 -10.78 0.11 15.02
C VAL A 41 -10.76 0.70 16.43
N LYS A 42 -10.75 -0.14 17.48
CA LYS A 42 -10.69 0.31 18.88
C LYS A 42 -9.46 1.16 19.18
N GLN A 43 -8.30 0.87 18.57
CA GLN A 43 -7.06 1.65 18.75
C GLN A 43 -7.18 3.12 18.32
N TRP A 44 -8.07 3.42 17.38
CA TRP A 44 -8.22 4.76 16.80
C TRP A 44 -9.47 5.53 17.26
N THR A 45 -10.31 4.92 18.11
CA THR A 45 -11.40 5.63 18.79
C THR A 45 -10.89 6.78 19.65
N SER A 46 -11.77 7.67 20.13
CA SER A 46 -11.39 8.80 20.99
C SER A 46 -10.57 8.39 22.23
N ASN A 47 -10.80 7.18 22.75
CA ASN A 47 -10.11 6.62 23.91
C ASN A 47 -9.07 5.54 23.56
N GLY A 48 -8.84 5.26 22.27
CA GLY A 48 -7.95 4.21 21.79
C GLY A 48 -6.47 4.56 22.00
N GLU A 49 -5.63 3.53 22.20
CA GLU A 49 -4.24 3.71 22.60
C GLU A 49 -3.38 4.32 21.49
N ALA A 50 -3.56 3.91 20.23
CA ALA A 50 -2.83 4.50 19.11
C ALA A 50 -3.14 6.00 18.96
N ARG A 51 -4.42 6.38 19.06
CA ARG A 51 -4.82 7.79 19.01
C ARG A 51 -4.25 8.58 20.19
N LYS A 52 -4.37 8.08 21.41
CA LYS A 52 -3.80 8.73 22.62
C LYS A 52 -2.30 8.90 22.50
N THR A 53 -1.59 7.85 22.07
CA THR A 53 -0.14 7.87 21.86
C THR A 53 0.26 8.94 20.84
N LEU A 54 -0.47 9.07 19.73
CA LEU A 54 -0.19 10.11 18.74
C LEU A 54 -0.46 11.51 19.29
N MET A 55 -1.59 11.70 20.00
CA MET A 55 -2.00 13.00 20.55
C MET A 55 -1.16 13.46 21.75
N ALA A 56 -0.55 12.53 22.49
CA ALA A 56 0.36 12.84 23.59
C ALA A 56 1.74 13.31 23.11
N LYS A 57 2.08 13.13 21.83
CA LYS A 57 3.31 13.66 21.24
C LYS A 57 3.22 15.17 21.10
N ASN A 58 4.35 15.85 21.24
CA ASN A 58 4.44 17.22 20.76
C ASN A 58 4.22 17.27 19.23
N THR A 59 3.84 18.45 18.74
CA THR A 59 3.50 18.69 17.33
C THR A 59 4.55 18.15 16.35
N VAL A 60 5.84 18.39 16.62
CA VAL A 60 6.94 17.91 15.76
C VAL A 60 6.94 16.38 15.70
N ASN A 61 6.90 15.70 16.85
CA ASN A 61 6.94 14.25 16.91
C ASN A 61 5.67 13.59 16.33
N ALA A 62 4.51 14.24 16.45
CA ALA A 62 3.27 13.76 15.84
C ALA A 62 3.36 13.82 14.31
N TYR A 63 3.80 14.93 13.74
CA TYR A 63 3.99 15.05 12.29
C TYR A 63 5.12 14.15 11.78
N THR A 64 6.22 14.02 12.53
CA THR A 64 7.27 13.04 12.20
C THR A 64 6.68 11.65 12.05
N ALA A 65 5.83 11.19 12.98
CA ALA A 65 5.21 9.86 12.88
C ALA A 65 4.37 9.70 11.60
N ILE A 66 3.58 10.71 11.21
CA ILE A 66 2.73 10.64 10.00
C ILE A 66 3.60 10.61 8.74
N PHE A 67 4.59 11.49 8.62
CA PHE A 67 5.51 11.51 7.48
C PHE A 67 6.37 10.24 7.40
N THR A 68 6.79 9.66 8.53
CA THR A 68 7.48 8.37 8.59
C THR A 68 6.61 7.26 8.04
N GLY A 69 5.34 7.18 8.46
CA GLY A 69 4.39 6.17 7.98
C GLY A 69 4.16 6.26 6.47
N MET A 70 3.87 7.47 5.97
CA MET A 70 3.70 7.71 4.53
C MET A 70 4.95 7.34 3.73
N GLY A 71 6.13 7.78 4.18
CA GLY A 71 7.38 7.54 3.48
C GLY A 71 7.84 6.09 3.51
N SER A 72 7.64 5.39 4.63
CA SER A 72 7.98 3.97 4.77
C SER A 72 7.07 3.10 3.91
N LEU A 73 5.76 3.36 3.93
CA LEU A 73 4.81 2.66 3.06
C LEU A 73 5.13 2.92 1.57
N SER A 74 5.46 4.17 1.22
CA SER A 74 5.79 4.54 -0.16
C SER A 74 7.12 3.96 -0.67
N TYR A 75 8.14 3.85 0.19
CA TYR A 75 9.50 3.46 -0.20
C TYR A 75 9.76 1.98 0.03
N GLY A 76 10.19 1.60 1.24
CA GLY A 76 10.64 0.25 1.54
C GLY A 76 9.55 -0.77 1.30
N GLU A 77 8.34 -0.50 1.80
CA GLU A 77 7.24 -1.47 1.74
C GLU A 77 6.66 -1.63 0.34
N LEU A 78 6.02 -0.58 -0.20
CA LEU A 78 5.28 -0.73 -1.45
C LEU A 78 6.19 -0.74 -2.68
N ALA A 79 7.12 0.22 -2.78
CA ALA A 79 7.99 0.29 -3.95
C ALA A 79 9.04 -0.83 -3.94
N GLY A 80 9.59 -1.14 -2.76
CA GLY A 80 10.63 -2.15 -2.57
C GLY A 80 10.05 -3.55 -2.48
N GLU A 81 9.74 -3.97 -1.26
CA GLU A 81 9.38 -5.35 -0.91
C GLU A 81 8.22 -5.88 -1.75
N ARG A 82 7.14 -5.11 -1.93
CA ARG A 82 5.92 -5.60 -2.59
C ARG A 82 5.95 -5.55 -4.11
N MET A 83 6.80 -4.71 -4.71
CA MET A 83 6.76 -4.47 -6.15
C MET A 83 8.09 -4.70 -6.84
N LYS A 84 9.18 -4.12 -6.33
CA LYS A 84 10.48 -4.19 -7.00
C LYS A 84 11.11 -5.56 -6.87
N LEU A 85 10.91 -6.26 -5.74
CA LEU A 85 11.46 -7.59 -5.52
C LEU A 85 10.97 -8.60 -6.57
N GLY A 86 9.66 -8.83 -6.67
CA GLY A 86 9.09 -9.74 -7.67
C GLY A 86 9.39 -9.33 -9.12
N LEU A 87 9.44 -8.02 -9.41
CA LEU A 87 9.86 -7.52 -10.72
C LEU A 87 11.34 -7.81 -11.04
N LEU A 88 12.22 -7.75 -10.05
CA LEU A 88 13.65 -8.00 -10.21
C LEU A 88 13.93 -9.48 -10.43
N LEU A 89 13.26 -10.33 -9.65
CA LEU A 89 13.43 -11.78 -9.68
C LEU A 89 12.63 -12.45 -10.80
N HIS A 90 11.67 -11.74 -11.38
CA HIS A 90 10.65 -12.31 -12.28
C HIS A 90 9.90 -13.47 -11.63
N ASP A 91 9.73 -13.43 -10.31
CA ASP A 91 9.12 -14.49 -9.50
C ASP A 91 7.69 -14.11 -9.11
N SER A 92 6.74 -14.95 -9.52
CA SER A 92 5.33 -14.82 -9.15
C SER A 92 5.05 -15.16 -7.69
N GLU A 93 5.92 -15.90 -7.00
CA GLU A 93 5.75 -16.19 -5.56
C GLU A 93 6.01 -14.95 -4.69
N GLU A 94 6.74 -13.96 -5.22
CA GLU A 94 6.94 -12.65 -4.59
C GLU A 94 5.76 -11.68 -4.84
N GLU A 95 4.74 -12.11 -5.60
CA GLU A 95 3.55 -11.34 -5.85
C GLU A 95 2.56 -11.41 -4.67
N HIS A 96 2.19 -10.26 -4.12
CA HIS A 96 1.13 -10.16 -3.13
C HIS A 96 -0.25 -10.47 -3.71
N ASP A 97 -1.05 -11.33 -3.06
CA ASP A 97 -2.41 -11.71 -3.51
C ASP A 97 -2.46 -12.54 -4.81
N CYS A 98 -1.37 -13.21 -5.18
CA CYS A 98 -1.24 -14.06 -6.39
C CYS A 98 -2.35 -15.11 -6.53
N PHE A 99 -2.87 -15.66 -5.44
CA PHE A 99 -3.97 -16.64 -5.51
C PHE A 99 -5.32 -16.04 -5.92
N ALA A 100 -5.52 -14.74 -5.69
CA ALA A 100 -6.74 -14.02 -5.96
C ALA A 100 -6.67 -13.15 -7.24
N ASP A 101 -5.51 -13.12 -7.91
CA ASP A 101 -5.21 -12.24 -9.05
C ASP A 101 -5.62 -10.77 -8.76
N ASN A 102 -5.34 -10.26 -7.54
CA ASN A 102 -5.84 -8.96 -7.06
C ASN A 102 -4.75 -7.97 -6.62
N THR A 103 -3.49 -8.28 -6.90
CA THR A 103 -2.28 -7.52 -6.54
C THR A 103 -2.36 -6.05 -6.90
N HIS A 104 -2.81 -5.76 -8.13
CA HIS A 104 -2.93 -4.40 -8.67
C HIS A 104 -3.87 -3.53 -7.83
N ASN A 105 -4.99 -4.09 -7.37
CA ASN A 105 -5.94 -3.37 -6.51
C ASN A 105 -5.34 -3.13 -5.12
N SER A 106 -4.71 -4.15 -4.53
CA SER A 106 -4.04 -4.00 -3.24
C SER A 106 -2.97 -2.92 -3.28
N HIS A 107 -2.14 -2.89 -4.33
CA HIS A 107 -1.14 -1.82 -4.49
C HIS A 107 -1.76 -0.45 -4.75
N TYR A 108 -2.79 -0.37 -5.61
CA TYR A 108 -3.52 0.88 -5.89
C TYR A 108 -4.08 1.51 -4.61
N TYR A 109 -4.75 0.72 -3.76
CA TYR A 109 -5.35 1.25 -2.53
C TYR A 109 -4.31 1.63 -1.46
N ASN A 110 -3.12 1.02 -1.45
CA ASN A 110 -2.00 1.51 -0.65
C ASN A 110 -1.55 2.91 -1.12
N ALA A 111 -1.43 3.13 -2.45
CA ALA A 111 -1.10 4.45 -3.00
C ALA A 111 -2.18 5.51 -2.69
N ILE A 112 -3.45 5.15 -2.80
CA ILE A 112 -4.59 6.00 -2.40
C ILE A 112 -4.52 6.35 -0.91
N GLY A 113 -4.19 5.39 -0.04
CA GLY A 113 -4.02 5.63 1.39
C GLY A 113 -2.98 6.73 1.69
N ILE A 114 -1.83 6.69 1.02
CA ILE A 114 -0.77 7.71 1.16
C ILE A 114 -1.30 9.09 0.73
N GLN A 115 -2.00 9.17 -0.41
CA GLN A 115 -2.58 10.43 -0.89
C GLN A 115 -3.64 10.98 0.08
N ASN A 116 -4.53 10.12 0.58
CA ASN A 116 -5.61 10.50 1.48
C ASN A 116 -5.06 11.14 2.78
N VAL A 117 -4.01 10.55 3.35
CA VAL A 117 -3.35 11.08 4.56
C VAL A 117 -2.76 12.47 4.30
N TYR A 118 -2.08 12.66 3.16
CA TYR A 118 -1.49 13.97 2.85
C TYR A 118 -2.53 15.06 2.62
N LEU A 119 -3.59 14.73 1.88
CA LEU A 119 -4.65 15.67 1.50
C LEU A 119 -5.72 15.87 2.57
N GLY A 120 -5.71 15.08 3.65
CA GLY A 120 -6.75 15.13 4.68
C GLY A 120 -8.15 14.84 4.12
N ARG A 121 -8.24 14.03 3.06
CA ARG A 121 -9.46 13.73 2.32
C ARG A 121 -9.57 12.24 2.01
N TYR A 122 -10.71 11.64 2.30
CA TYR A 122 -11.00 10.23 2.03
C TYR A 122 -12.42 10.07 1.50
N LYS A 123 -12.60 9.27 0.46
CA LYS A 123 -13.93 8.89 -0.05
C LYS A 123 -14.33 7.55 0.55
N ARG A 124 -15.45 7.52 1.28
CA ARG A 124 -16.01 6.30 1.86
C ARG A 124 -16.63 5.41 0.77
N ILE A 125 -16.88 4.15 1.13
CA ILE A 125 -17.54 3.17 0.27
C ILE A 125 -18.94 3.61 -0.18
N ASP A 126 -19.65 4.39 0.63
CA ASP A 126 -20.98 4.94 0.32
C ASP A 126 -20.91 6.19 -0.58
N GLY A 127 -19.71 6.60 -0.99
CA GLY A 127 -19.46 7.78 -1.82
C GLY A 127 -19.34 9.09 -1.04
N SER A 128 -19.66 9.12 0.26
CA SER A 128 -19.48 10.31 1.09
C SER A 128 -18.00 10.66 1.26
N ILE A 129 -17.70 11.95 1.40
CA ILE A 129 -16.32 12.43 1.51
C ILE A 129 -16.07 12.92 2.94
N VAL A 130 -15.01 12.40 3.54
CA VAL A 130 -14.41 12.93 4.77
C VAL A 130 -13.35 13.95 4.38
N ILE A 131 -13.43 15.16 4.91
CA ILE A 131 -12.46 16.24 4.71
C ILE A 131 -12.15 16.85 6.07
N GLY A 132 -10.88 17.16 6.32
CA GLY A 132 -10.43 17.87 7.51
C GLY A 132 -9.14 18.64 7.26
N ALA A 133 -8.49 19.09 8.35
CA ALA A 133 -7.17 19.69 8.26
C ALA A 133 -6.17 18.72 7.60
N SER A 134 -5.28 19.23 6.76
CA SER A 134 -4.40 18.43 5.93
C SER A 134 -2.92 18.76 6.13
N LEU A 135 -2.04 17.78 5.86
CA LEU A 135 -0.60 18.04 5.78
C LEU A 135 -0.25 18.92 4.59
N SER A 136 -1.04 18.84 3.52
CA SER A 136 -0.91 19.73 2.36
C SER A 136 -1.06 21.19 2.75
N ASP A 137 -2.11 21.56 3.49
CA ASP A 137 -2.30 22.94 3.96
C ASP A 137 -1.15 23.39 4.86
N LEU A 138 -0.71 22.52 5.78
CA LEU A 138 0.42 22.79 6.67
C LEU A 138 1.71 23.05 5.88
N VAL A 139 2.09 22.16 4.96
CA VAL A 139 3.30 22.31 4.14
C VAL A 139 3.20 23.57 3.30
N LYS A 140 2.03 23.84 2.70
CA LYS A 140 1.79 25.03 1.88
C LYS A 140 2.03 26.33 2.64
N THR A 141 1.74 26.39 3.94
CA THR A 141 2.01 27.59 4.76
C THR A 141 3.50 27.91 4.90
N VAL A 142 4.37 26.90 4.78
CA VAL A 142 5.82 27.05 4.95
C VAL A 142 6.54 27.08 3.59
N ASP A 143 6.12 26.22 2.67
CA ASP A 143 6.68 26.10 1.33
C ASP A 143 5.60 25.64 0.33
N ASN A 144 4.97 26.63 -0.32
CA ASN A 144 3.93 26.40 -1.32
C ASN A 144 4.43 25.65 -2.57
N GLU A 145 5.70 25.79 -2.94
CA GLU A 145 6.25 25.10 -4.09
C GLU A 145 6.41 23.59 -3.79
N ILE A 146 6.91 23.26 -2.60
CA ILE A 146 7.08 21.86 -2.19
C ILE A 146 5.74 21.16 -2.01
N ASP A 147 4.71 21.81 -1.44
CA ASP A 147 3.34 21.26 -1.43
C ASP A 147 2.86 20.94 -2.85
N SER A 148 2.94 21.92 -3.77
CA SER A 148 2.50 21.73 -5.16
C SER A 148 3.21 20.58 -5.85
N ARG A 149 4.53 20.46 -5.66
CA ARG A 149 5.32 19.35 -6.21
C ARG A 149 4.94 18.00 -5.59
N LEU A 150 4.69 17.93 -4.29
CA LEU A 150 4.25 16.69 -3.63
C LEU A 150 2.85 16.27 -4.09
N ARG A 151 1.88 17.20 -4.16
CA ARG A 151 0.54 16.92 -4.69
C ARG A 151 0.59 16.42 -6.13
N THR A 152 1.45 17.02 -6.95
CA THR A 152 1.68 16.59 -8.33
C THR A 152 2.27 15.18 -8.38
N ALA A 153 3.25 14.88 -7.52
CA ALA A 153 3.85 13.55 -7.46
C ALA A 153 2.82 12.49 -7.02
N LEU A 154 2.06 12.75 -5.96
CA LEU A 154 0.98 11.86 -5.51
C LEU A 154 -0.06 11.61 -6.61
N SER A 155 -0.47 12.66 -7.34
CA SER A 155 -1.43 12.51 -8.44
C SER A 155 -0.87 11.68 -9.58
N LYS A 156 0.41 11.88 -9.93
CA LYS A 156 1.10 11.06 -10.94
C LYS A 156 1.19 9.60 -10.51
N THR A 157 1.46 9.32 -9.23
CA THR A 157 1.45 7.97 -8.69
C THR A 157 0.09 7.32 -8.90
N ILE A 158 -1.01 7.97 -8.49
CA ILE A 158 -2.36 7.42 -8.68
C ILE A 158 -2.61 7.11 -10.16
N ASN A 159 -2.29 8.02 -11.08
CA ASN A 159 -2.46 7.78 -12.51
C ASN A 159 -1.64 6.56 -13.01
N LYS A 160 -0.44 6.31 -12.46
CA LYS A 160 0.36 5.14 -12.82
C LYS A 160 -0.24 3.84 -12.29
N PHE A 161 -0.80 3.85 -11.08
CA PHE A 161 -1.51 2.69 -10.56
C PHE A 161 -2.86 2.47 -11.27
N GLU A 162 -3.54 3.51 -11.74
CA GLU A 162 -4.75 3.34 -12.58
C GLU A 162 -4.41 2.65 -13.91
N ILE A 163 -3.27 2.99 -14.53
CA ILE A 163 -2.78 2.30 -15.72
C ILE A 163 -2.43 0.84 -15.41
N LEU A 164 -1.78 0.58 -14.27
CA LEU A 164 -1.47 -0.78 -13.80
C LEU A 164 -2.75 -1.62 -13.62
N VAL A 165 -3.74 -1.07 -12.89
CA VAL A 165 -5.05 -1.70 -12.69
C VAL A 165 -5.74 -1.95 -14.02
N ALA A 166 -5.80 -0.96 -14.91
CA ALA A 166 -6.44 -1.13 -16.22
C ALA A 166 -5.77 -2.25 -17.03
N ARG A 167 -4.44 -2.34 -17.02
CA ARG A 167 -3.72 -3.43 -17.69
C ARG A 167 -4.06 -4.79 -17.08
N ALA A 168 -4.14 -4.86 -15.74
CA ALA A 168 -4.45 -6.09 -15.00
C ALA A 168 -5.84 -6.64 -15.36
N GLU A 169 -6.80 -5.73 -15.50
CA GLU A 169 -8.20 -6.07 -15.79
C GLU A 169 -8.47 -6.37 -17.27
N THR A 170 -7.63 -5.87 -18.20
CA THR A 170 -7.93 -5.97 -19.65
C THR A 170 -6.90 -6.73 -20.49
N THR A 171 -5.68 -6.92 -20.00
CA THR A 171 -4.56 -7.41 -20.83
C THR A 171 -4.00 -8.71 -20.30
N GLU A 172 -3.56 -8.71 -19.05
CA GLU A 172 -2.81 -9.81 -18.42
C GLU A 172 -2.81 -9.61 -16.91
N ALA A 173 -2.71 -10.69 -16.13
CA ALA A 173 -2.62 -10.61 -14.67
C ALA A 173 -1.27 -10.00 -14.22
N TYR A 174 -1.15 -9.62 -12.95
CA TYR A 174 0.03 -8.90 -12.46
C TYR A 174 1.29 -9.80 -12.43
N ASP A 175 1.19 -11.08 -12.06
CA ASP A 175 2.26 -12.09 -12.24
C ASP A 175 2.81 -12.11 -13.67
N GLN A 176 1.93 -12.07 -14.67
CA GLN A 176 2.32 -12.04 -16.07
C GLN A 176 3.03 -10.74 -16.41
N MET A 177 2.67 -9.61 -15.79
CA MET A 177 3.35 -8.34 -15.99
C MET A 177 4.79 -8.35 -15.48
N ILE A 178 5.07 -9.07 -14.39
CA ILE A 178 6.42 -9.17 -13.81
C ILE A 178 7.26 -10.31 -14.39
N ALA A 179 6.68 -11.15 -15.26
CA ALA A 179 7.37 -12.31 -15.84
C ALA A 179 8.57 -11.91 -16.73
N GLU A 180 9.56 -12.81 -16.79
CA GLU A 180 10.70 -12.66 -17.68
C GLU A 180 10.23 -12.56 -19.15
N GLY A 181 10.84 -11.64 -19.91
CA GLY A 181 10.50 -11.44 -21.32
C GLY A 181 9.27 -10.57 -21.58
N ASN A 182 8.45 -10.24 -20.57
CA ASN A 182 7.35 -9.30 -20.74
C ASN A 182 7.78 -7.83 -20.57
N ALA A 183 8.50 -7.30 -21.57
CA ALA A 183 9.02 -5.94 -21.52
C ALA A 183 7.94 -4.86 -21.31
N ALA A 184 6.72 -5.06 -21.82
CA ALA A 184 5.62 -4.11 -21.68
C ALA A 184 4.98 -4.15 -20.29
N GLY A 185 4.76 -5.34 -19.73
CA GLY A 185 4.33 -5.54 -18.35
C GLY A 185 5.34 -4.97 -17.36
N ASN A 186 6.62 -5.37 -17.51
CA ASN A 186 7.72 -4.95 -16.64
C ASN A 186 7.84 -3.42 -16.61
N LYS A 187 7.71 -2.76 -17.77
CA LYS A 187 7.72 -1.29 -17.85
C LYS A 187 6.52 -0.64 -17.15
N THR A 188 5.35 -1.28 -17.16
CA THR A 188 4.15 -0.79 -16.47
C THR A 188 4.35 -0.82 -14.96
N VAL A 189 4.82 -1.95 -14.42
CA VAL A 189 5.14 -2.11 -12.99
C VAL A 189 6.27 -1.15 -12.58
N GLN A 190 7.37 -1.09 -13.35
CA GLN A 190 8.48 -0.16 -13.07
C GLN A 190 8.03 1.30 -13.07
N SER A 191 7.12 1.69 -13.96
CA SER A 191 6.60 3.07 -13.98
C SER A 191 5.81 3.43 -12.72
N ALA A 192 5.11 2.47 -12.12
CA ALA A 192 4.42 2.64 -10.85
C ALA A 192 5.44 2.74 -9.69
N ILE A 193 6.46 1.86 -9.66
CA ILE A 193 7.58 1.93 -8.70
C ILE A 193 8.28 3.28 -8.75
N ASP A 194 8.67 3.75 -9.94
CA ASP A 194 9.37 5.03 -10.11
C ASP A 194 8.54 6.21 -9.60
N SER A 195 7.22 6.15 -9.77
CA SER A 195 6.31 7.17 -9.25
C SER A 195 6.25 7.18 -7.72
N LEU A 196 6.29 6.02 -7.07
CA LEU A 196 6.42 5.89 -5.62
C LEU A 196 7.77 6.45 -5.12
N LEU A 197 8.87 6.15 -5.81
CA LEU A 197 10.18 6.73 -5.45
C LEU A 197 10.17 8.26 -5.58
N MET A 198 9.50 8.79 -6.62
CA MET A 198 9.36 10.22 -6.83
C MET A 198 8.51 10.89 -5.73
N GLN A 199 7.36 10.32 -5.36
CA GLN A 199 6.57 10.90 -4.27
C GLN A 199 7.32 10.79 -2.94
N THR A 200 8.01 9.69 -2.66
CA THR A 200 8.86 9.52 -1.46
C THR A 200 9.88 10.65 -1.34
N LYS A 201 10.55 11.02 -2.45
CA LYS A 201 11.48 12.15 -2.48
C LYS A 201 10.81 13.46 -2.03
N TYR A 202 9.58 13.72 -2.48
CA TYR A 202 8.85 14.92 -2.08
C TYR A 202 8.27 14.84 -0.66
N ILE A 203 7.90 13.65 -0.18
CA ILE A 203 7.55 13.42 1.23
C ILE A 203 8.74 13.79 2.13
N LYS A 204 9.97 13.36 1.80
CA LYS A 204 11.19 13.77 2.53
C LYS A 204 11.40 15.27 2.52
N ARG A 205 11.20 15.93 1.37
CA ARG A 205 11.36 17.38 1.24
C ARG A 205 10.32 18.17 2.02
N ALA A 206 9.06 17.74 1.98
CA ALA A 206 7.97 18.35 2.75
C ALA A 206 8.22 18.22 4.27
N ALA A 207 8.66 17.05 4.73
CA ALA A 207 9.08 16.85 6.11
C ALA A 207 10.24 17.76 6.52
N ALA A 208 11.25 17.90 5.65
CA ALA A 208 12.39 18.78 5.90
C ALA A 208 11.99 20.27 5.96
N ALA A 209 11.08 20.73 5.09
CA ALA A 209 10.55 22.09 5.11
C ALA A 209 9.85 22.42 6.44
N LEU A 210 9.20 21.43 7.06
CA LEU A 210 8.58 21.56 8.38
C LEU A 210 9.58 21.41 9.55
N ASN A 211 10.89 21.34 9.28
CA ASN A 211 11.94 21.10 10.27
C ASN A 211 11.72 19.84 11.12
N LEU A 212 11.07 18.82 10.53
CA LEU A 212 10.95 17.52 11.19
C LEU A 212 12.34 16.87 11.19
N LYS A 213 12.78 16.39 12.36
CA LYS A 213 14.09 15.71 12.52
C LYS A 213 14.26 14.63 11.45
N ARG A 214 15.51 14.34 11.08
CA ARG A 214 15.91 13.41 10.01
C ARG A 214 15.02 12.17 9.99
N ILE A 215 14.07 12.15 9.07
CA ILE A 215 13.11 11.05 8.98
C ILE A 215 13.80 9.89 8.28
N GLN A 216 13.91 8.77 8.99
CA GLN A 216 14.31 7.50 8.41
C GLN A 216 13.05 6.75 8.00
N PHE A 217 12.95 6.46 6.71
CA PHE A 217 11.94 5.54 6.20
C PHE A 217 12.50 4.12 6.28
N ALA A 218 11.61 3.14 6.44
CA ALA A 218 11.99 1.75 6.22
C ALA A 218 12.64 1.60 4.84
N GLY A 219 13.81 0.96 4.80
CA GLY A 219 14.54 0.66 3.56
C GLY A 219 14.03 -0.63 2.91
N SER A 220 14.63 -1.01 1.79
CA SER A 220 14.42 -2.30 1.15
C SER A 220 15.66 -2.68 0.36
N ASN A 221 16.13 -3.91 0.49
CA ASN A 221 17.29 -4.38 -0.27
C ASN A 221 17.04 -4.29 -1.78
N SER A 222 15.79 -4.46 -2.23
CA SER A 222 15.43 -4.37 -3.66
C SER A 222 15.59 -2.97 -4.24
N LEU A 223 15.68 -1.96 -3.38
CA LEU A 223 15.94 -0.57 -3.75
C LEU A 223 17.37 -0.16 -3.41
N ASP A 224 17.84 -0.51 -2.21
CA ASP A 224 19.07 0.00 -1.62
C ASP A 224 20.31 -0.82 -2.00
N SER A 225 20.13 -2.13 -2.25
CA SER A 225 21.16 -3.12 -2.55
C SER A 225 20.70 -4.16 -3.59
N PRO A 226 20.23 -3.75 -4.79
CA PRO A 226 19.60 -4.67 -5.74
C PRO A 226 20.54 -5.72 -6.33
N LEU A 227 21.86 -5.54 -6.19
CA LEU A 227 22.87 -6.52 -6.63
C LEU A 227 23.10 -7.64 -5.61
N ASP A 228 22.60 -7.49 -4.39
CA ASP A 228 22.77 -8.44 -3.29
C ASP A 228 21.54 -9.38 -3.15
N ILE A 229 20.57 -9.26 -4.06
CA ILE A 229 19.39 -10.12 -4.12
C ILE A 229 19.70 -11.27 -5.06
N GLU A 230 19.82 -12.47 -4.48
CA GLU A 230 19.98 -13.75 -5.20
C GLU A 230 18.65 -14.23 -5.79
#